data_AF-A0A963PML4-F1
#
_entry.id   AF-A0A963PML4-F1
#
_cell.length_a   1.000
_cell.length_b   1.000
_cell.length_c   1.000
_cell.angle_alpha   90.00
_cell.angle_beta   90.00
_cell.angle_gamma   90.00
#
_symmetry.space_group_name_H-M   'P 1'
#
loop_
_entity.id
_entity.type
_entity.pdbx_description
1 polymer ?
#
loop_
_entity_poly.entity_id
_entity_poly.type
_entity_poly.pdbx_seq_one_letter_code
_entity_poly.pdbx_strand_id
1 'polypeptide(L)'
;MRVLVTRPAQQAADWVARLRDAGVDAAALPLIAIEDAPDAAAVQSAWAGLASMRLVVFVSPNAAERFVAAQPAGTAWPPGTRAAAVGPGTSRVLRAFGLGQSQIVEPASDAPQFDSEALWAQLRTTDWQGARVLVVRGDGGREWLADTLRAAGAEVGAVCAYRRAPPR
;
A
#
# COMPACT_ATOMS: atom_id res chain seq x y z
N MET A 1 5.57 -26.66 -19.52
CA MET A 1 5.90 -25.22 -19.47
C MET A 1 6.05 -24.83 -18.02
N ARG A 2 7.11 -24.12 -17.63
CA ARG A 2 7.33 -23.64 -16.25
C ARG A 2 7.15 -22.13 -16.18
N VAL A 3 6.40 -21.65 -15.20
CA VAL A 3 6.21 -20.22 -14.93
C VAL A 3 7.26 -19.74 -13.93
N LEU A 4 7.94 -18.63 -14.26
CA LEU A 4 8.86 -17.97 -13.35
C LEU A 4 8.16 -16.78 -12.68
N VAL A 5 8.12 -16.78 -11.35
CA VAL A 5 7.53 -15.69 -10.57
C VAL A 5 8.64 -14.72 -10.15
N THR A 6 8.63 -13.53 -10.74
CA THR A 6 9.70 -12.51 -10.58
C THR A 6 9.44 -11.45 -9.52
N ARG A 7 8.39 -11.63 -8.72
CA ARG A 7 8.00 -10.76 -7.61
C ARG A 7 8.99 -10.82 -6.45
N PRO A 8 8.94 -9.87 -5.48
CA PRO A 8 9.68 -9.98 -4.24
C PRO A 8 9.50 -11.34 -3.56
N ALA A 9 10.55 -11.85 -2.92
CA ALA A 9 10.62 -13.23 -2.42
C ALA A 9 9.40 -13.65 -1.58
N GLN A 10 8.97 -12.80 -0.64
CA GLN A 10 7.80 -13.05 0.21
C GLN A 10 6.52 -13.22 -0.61
N GLN A 11 6.30 -12.36 -1.61
CA GLN A 11 5.14 -12.48 -2.50
C GLN A 11 5.28 -13.65 -3.47
N ALA A 12 6.51 -13.94 -3.93
CA ALA A 12 6.76 -15.01 -4.90
C ALA A 12 6.41 -16.38 -4.33
N ALA A 13 6.69 -16.62 -3.04
CA ALA A 13 6.34 -17.87 -2.36
C ALA A 13 4.83 -18.15 -2.42
N ASP A 14 3.99 -17.18 -2.03
CA ASP A 14 2.54 -17.29 -2.08
C ASP A 14 2.02 -17.57 -3.50
N TRP A 15 2.57 -16.89 -4.50
CA TRP A 15 2.19 -17.09 -5.90
C TRP A 15 2.60 -18.46 -6.42
N VAL A 16 3.80 -18.93 -6.10
CA VAL A 16 4.28 -20.27 -6.50
C VAL A 16 3.39 -21.35 -5.90
N ALA A 17 3.03 -21.23 -4.62
CA ALA A 17 2.11 -22.16 -3.96
C ALA A 17 0.77 -22.21 -4.69
N ARG A 18 0.13 -21.06 -4.90
CA ARG A 18 -1.17 -20.96 -5.57
C ARG A 18 -1.16 -21.47 -7.02
N LEU A 19 -0.08 -21.22 -7.76
CA LEU A 19 0.08 -21.73 -9.13
C LEU A 19 0.21 -23.25 -9.14
N ARG A 20 1.01 -23.81 -8.22
CA ARG A 20 1.19 -25.26 -8.11
C ARG A 20 -0.10 -25.96 -7.68
N ASP A 21 -0.85 -25.38 -6.75
CA ASP A 21 -2.17 -25.88 -6.34
C ASP A 21 -3.16 -25.89 -7.51
N ALA A 22 -3.01 -24.96 -8.46
CA ALA A 22 -3.78 -24.92 -9.70
C ALA A 22 -3.21 -25.84 -10.82
N GLY A 23 -2.24 -26.70 -10.52
CA GLY A 23 -1.61 -27.63 -11.48
C GLY A 23 -0.58 -27.00 -12.41
N VAL A 24 -0.15 -25.76 -12.15
CA VAL A 24 0.87 -25.05 -12.96
C VAL A 24 2.25 -25.22 -12.33
N ASP A 25 3.20 -25.80 -13.07
CA ASP A 25 4.60 -25.82 -12.63
C ASP A 25 5.14 -24.38 -12.54
N ALA A 26 5.51 -23.97 -11.33
CA ALA A 26 5.97 -22.63 -11.02
C ALA A 26 7.23 -22.67 -10.14
N ALA A 27 8.13 -21.72 -10.36
CA ALA A 27 9.31 -21.49 -9.54
C ALA A 27 9.50 -19.99 -9.26
N ALA A 28 10.01 -19.67 -8.08
CA ALA A 28 10.36 -18.30 -7.74
C ALA A 28 11.71 -17.94 -8.37
N LEU A 29 11.76 -16.76 -9.01
CA LEU A 29 13.00 -16.11 -9.44
C LEU A 29 12.88 -14.63 -9.08
N PRO A 30 12.94 -14.25 -7.80
CA PRO A 30 12.76 -12.87 -7.39
C PRO A 30 13.75 -11.96 -8.12
N LEU A 31 13.26 -10.89 -8.74
CA LEU A 31 14.10 -9.89 -9.42
C LEU A 31 14.06 -8.53 -8.72
N ILE A 32 13.37 -8.45 -7.59
CA ILE A 32 13.17 -7.23 -6.80
C ILE A 32 13.36 -7.60 -5.32
N ALA A 33 14.39 -7.05 -4.69
CA ALA A 33 14.51 -7.00 -3.24
C ALA A 33 13.75 -5.79 -2.70
N ILE A 34 13.15 -5.96 -1.52
CA ILE A 34 12.48 -4.92 -0.76
C ILE A 34 13.34 -4.64 0.46
N GLU A 35 14.03 -3.52 0.45
CA GLU A 35 14.90 -3.06 1.53
C GLU A 35 14.19 -2.05 2.41
N ASP A 36 14.82 -1.70 3.53
CA ASP A 36 14.30 -0.74 4.48
C ASP A 36 14.06 0.65 3.85
N ALA A 37 13.23 1.45 4.53
CA ALA A 37 13.01 2.83 4.14
C ALA A 37 14.35 3.58 4.10
N PRO A 38 14.59 4.44 3.09
CA PRO A 38 15.81 5.25 3.04
C PRO A 38 15.91 6.24 4.21
N ASP A 39 14.76 6.64 4.77
CA ASP A 39 14.66 7.48 5.95
C ASP A 39 13.61 6.87 6.91
N ALA A 40 14.11 6.15 7.92
CA ALA A 40 13.25 5.58 8.96
C ALA A 40 12.59 6.67 9.83
N ALA A 41 13.24 7.81 10.04
CA ALA A 41 12.70 8.90 10.85
C ALA A 41 11.49 9.56 10.16
N ALA A 42 11.49 9.67 8.83
CA ALA A 42 10.33 10.12 8.08
C ALA A 42 9.11 9.20 8.27
N VAL A 43 9.31 7.88 8.31
CA VAL A 43 8.23 6.91 8.57
C VAL A 43 7.71 7.06 10.00
N GLN A 44 8.59 7.25 10.99
CA GLN A 44 8.19 7.50 12.38
C GLN A 44 7.43 8.83 12.54
N SER A 45 7.88 9.88 11.86
CA SER A 45 7.18 11.18 11.83
C SER A 45 5.80 11.07 11.19
N ALA A 46 5.68 10.30 10.11
CA ALA A 46 4.39 10.02 9.48
C ALA A 46 3.42 9.30 10.43
N TRP A 47 3.91 8.33 11.24
CA TRP A 47 3.13 7.69 12.30
C TRP A 47 2.63 8.70 13.35
N ALA A 48 3.51 9.59 13.82
CA ALA A 48 3.15 10.62 14.79
C ALA A 48 2.10 11.61 14.24
N GLY A 49 2.11 11.86 12.92
CA GLY A 49 1.18 12.77 12.24
C GLY A 49 -0.16 12.15 11.83
N LEU A 50 -0.36 10.83 12.00
CA LEU A 50 -1.53 10.13 11.44
C LEU A 50 -2.87 10.73 11.85
N ALA A 51 -3.00 11.16 13.11
CA ALA A 51 -4.26 11.70 13.62
C ALA A 51 -4.73 12.99 12.91
N SER A 52 -3.82 13.69 12.22
CA SER A 52 -4.14 14.85 11.39
C SER A 52 -4.54 14.51 9.96
N MET A 53 -4.37 13.24 9.55
CA MET A 53 -4.66 12.76 8.21
C MET A 53 -6.11 12.29 8.11
N ARG A 54 -6.79 12.71 7.05
CA ARG A 54 -8.09 12.15 6.67
C ARG A 54 -7.93 10.76 6.05
N LEU A 55 -6.89 10.58 5.26
CA LEU A 55 -6.63 9.36 4.49
C LEU A 55 -5.14 9.04 4.45
N VAL A 56 -4.82 7.75 4.58
CA VAL A 56 -3.49 7.20 4.28
C VAL A 56 -3.62 6.21 3.14
N VAL A 57 -2.99 6.49 2.01
CA VAL A 57 -3.05 5.66 0.80
C VAL A 57 -1.83 4.75 0.74
N PHE A 58 -2.05 3.44 0.63
CA PHE A 58 -1.02 2.43 0.46
C PHE A 58 -1.04 1.91 -0.98
N VAL A 59 0.03 2.18 -1.72
CA VAL A 59 0.11 1.84 -3.15
C VAL A 59 0.61 0.43 -3.43
N SER A 60 0.96 -0.34 -2.40
CA SER A 60 1.36 -1.75 -2.54
C SER A 60 1.25 -2.49 -1.19
N PRO A 61 1.21 -3.85 -1.21
CA PRO A 61 1.30 -4.64 0.01
C PRO A 61 2.58 -4.35 0.79
N ASN A 62 3.73 -4.21 0.10
CA ASN A 62 5.00 -3.88 0.74
C ASN A 62 4.95 -2.51 1.45
N ALA A 63 4.31 -1.50 0.85
CA ALA A 63 4.16 -0.20 1.49
C ALA A 63 3.37 -0.31 2.80
N ALA A 64 2.28 -1.08 2.79
CA ALA A 64 1.49 -1.34 3.98
C ALA A 64 2.31 -2.12 5.02
N GLU A 65 2.92 -3.24 4.65
CA GLU A 65 3.70 -4.11 5.56
C GLU A 65 4.81 -3.34 6.26
N ARG A 66 5.57 -2.56 5.50
CA ARG A 66 6.71 -1.80 6.02
C ARG A 66 6.29 -0.64 6.90
N PHE A 67 5.18 0.01 6.59
CA PHE A 67 4.63 1.08 7.43
C PHE A 67 4.04 0.53 8.72
N VAL A 68 3.24 -0.54 8.68
CA VAL A 68 2.65 -1.13 9.89
C VAL A 68 3.70 -1.78 10.80
N ALA A 69 4.74 -2.39 10.23
CA ALA A 69 5.87 -2.90 11.01
C ALA A 69 6.67 -1.79 11.72
N ALA A 70 6.58 -0.55 11.22
CA ALA A 70 7.22 0.61 11.82
C ALA A 70 6.35 1.31 12.88
N GLN A 71 5.19 0.75 13.26
CA GLN A 71 4.33 1.32 14.30
C GLN A 71 5.09 1.51 15.61
N PRO A 72 5.14 2.74 16.16
CA PRO A 72 5.73 2.97 17.47
C PRO A 72 4.98 2.22 18.57
N ALA A 73 5.71 1.68 19.54
CA ALA A 73 5.12 0.96 20.68
C ALA A 73 4.11 1.85 21.43
N GLY A 74 2.95 1.29 21.77
CA GLY A 74 1.90 2.00 22.50
C GLY A 74 1.06 2.98 21.68
N THR A 75 1.30 3.10 20.37
CA THR A 75 0.43 3.86 19.46
C THR A 75 -0.66 2.97 18.87
N ALA A 76 -1.76 3.56 18.41
CA ALA A 76 -2.82 2.86 17.70
C ALA A 76 -3.21 3.64 16.44
N TRP A 77 -3.85 2.96 15.49
CA TRP A 77 -4.39 3.63 14.32
C TRP A 77 -5.51 4.61 14.73
N PRO A 78 -5.43 5.90 14.37
CA PRO A 78 -6.44 6.88 14.78
C PRO A 78 -7.81 6.57 14.17
N PRO A 79 -8.91 6.61 14.95
CA PRO A 79 -10.24 6.23 14.45
C PRO A 79 -10.78 7.15 13.35
N GLY A 80 -10.35 8.42 13.33
CA GLY A 80 -10.73 9.41 12.31
C GLY A 80 -9.95 9.29 10.99
N THR A 81 -8.92 8.46 10.94
CA THR A 81 -8.04 8.32 9.77
C THR A 81 -8.41 7.06 9.00
N ARG A 82 -8.81 7.20 7.73
CA ARG A 82 -9.07 6.04 6.87
C ARG A 82 -7.78 5.54 6.23
N ALA A 83 -7.69 4.25 5.97
CA ALA A 83 -6.66 3.66 5.13
C ALA A 83 -7.23 3.38 3.74
N ALA A 84 -6.46 3.61 2.69
CA ALA A 84 -6.82 3.29 1.32
C ALA A 84 -5.85 2.25 0.76
N ALA A 85 -6.36 1.20 0.15
CA ALA A 85 -5.58 0.15 -0.47
C ALA A 85 -5.86 0.12 -1.97
N VAL A 86 -4.84 0.18 -2.81
CA VAL A 86 -5.01 0.08 -4.29
C VAL A 86 -5.44 -1.31 -4.76
N GLY A 87 -5.38 -2.33 -3.89
CA GLY A 87 -5.75 -3.68 -4.26
C GLY A 87 -5.81 -4.67 -3.09
N PRO A 88 -6.31 -5.89 -3.34
CA PRO A 88 -6.70 -6.83 -2.30
C PRO A 88 -5.53 -7.34 -1.44
N GLY A 89 -4.32 -7.41 -2.01
CA GLY A 89 -3.11 -7.75 -1.25
C GLY A 89 -2.80 -6.70 -0.19
N THR A 90 -2.94 -5.42 -0.51
CA THR A 90 -2.72 -4.31 0.42
C THR A 90 -3.79 -4.30 1.50
N SER A 91 -5.07 -4.47 1.12
CA SER A 91 -6.17 -4.54 2.09
C SER A 91 -6.00 -5.70 3.07
N ARG A 92 -5.47 -6.85 2.63
CA ARG A 92 -5.19 -7.99 3.51
C ARG A 92 -4.18 -7.63 4.60
N VAL A 93 -3.11 -6.92 4.25
CA VAL A 93 -2.10 -6.45 5.22
C VAL A 93 -2.74 -5.53 6.25
N LEU A 94 -3.55 -4.56 5.80
CA LEU A 94 -4.24 -3.62 6.69
C LEU A 94 -5.24 -4.32 7.62
N ARG A 95 -5.99 -5.30 7.11
CA ARG A 95 -6.88 -6.14 7.94
C ARG A 95 -6.11 -6.98 8.95
N ALA A 96 -4.99 -7.59 8.54
CA ALA A 96 -4.12 -8.36 9.44
C ALA A 96 -3.49 -7.49 10.55
N PHE A 97 -3.27 -6.21 10.26
CA PHE A 97 -2.85 -5.21 11.24
C PHE A 97 -3.96 -4.85 12.25
N GLY A 98 -5.22 -5.14 11.94
CA GLY A 98 -6.36 -4.91 12.84
C GLY A 98 -7.30 -3.78 12.42
N LEU A 99 -7.13 -3.20 11.22
CA LEU A 99 -8.09 -2.23 10.67
C LEU A 99 -9.40 -2.91 10.28
N GLY A 100 -10.51 -2.34 10.75
CA GLY A 100 -11.86 -2.80 10.40
C GLY A 100 -12.25 -2.45 8.95
N GLN A 101 -13.25 -3.15 8.41
CA GLN A 101 -13.72 -2.94 7.04
C GLN A 101 -14.18 -1.49 6.77
N SER A 102 -14.80 -0.84 7.76
CA SER A 102 -15.24 0.57 7.64
C SER A 102 -14.07 1.56 7.58
N GLN A 103 -12.88 1.18 8.06
CA GLN A 103 -11.68 2.01 8.06
C GLN A 103 -10.88 1.89 6.77
N ILE A 104 -11.12 0.85 5.96
CA ILE A 104 -10.40 0.58 4.72
C ILE A 104 -11.26 0.98 3.52
N VAL A 105 -10.67 1.79 2.63
CA VAL A 105 -11.20 2.05 1.28
C VAL A 105 -10.42 1.17 0.32
N GLU A 106 -11.12 0.36 -0.46
CA GLU A 106 -10.54 -0.49 -1.48
C GLU A 106 -11.39 -0.42 -2.75
N PRO A 107 -10.82 -0.66 -3.94
CA PRO A 107 -11.61 -0.78 -5.16
C PRO A 107 -12.76 -1.78 -5.00
N ALA A 108 -13.82 -1.61 -5.78
CA ALA A 108 -14.92 -2.55 -5.81
C ALA A 108 -14.40 -3.98 -6.12
N SER A 109 -15.01 -4.99 -5.50
CA SER A 109 -14.55 -6.38 -5.63
C SER A 109 -14.64 -6.92 -7.07
N ASP A 110 -15.54 -6.36 -7.87
CA ASP A 110 -15.79 -6.64 -9.28
C ASP A 110 -15.05 -5.68 -10.22
N ALA A 111 -14.16 -4.81 -9.69
CA ALA A 111 -13.38 -3.91 -10.52
C ALA A 111 -12.55 -4.71 -11.54
N PRO A 112 -12.50 -4.27 -12.81
CA PRO A 112 -11.77 -4.98 -13.86
C PRO A 112 -10.26 -4.97 -13.60
N GLN A 113 -9.78 -4.03 -12.79
CA GLN A 113 -8.39 -3.88 -12.39
C GLN A 113 -8.29 -3.31 -10.96
N PHE A 114 -7.17 -3.60 -10.30
CA PHE A 114 -6.85 -3.11 -8.96
C PHE A 114 -5.66 -2.18 -9.03
N ASP A 115 -5.93 -0.89 -9.23
CA ASP A 115 -4.94 0.18 -9.33
C ASP A 115 -5.43 1.51 -8.75
N SER A 116 -4.64 2.55 -8.93
CA SER A 116 -4.92 3.89 -8.45
C SER A 116 -6.23 4.47 -9.00
N GLU A 117 -6.53 4.20 -10.26
CA GLU A 117 -7.70 4.67 -10.99
C GLU A 117 -8.98 3.99 -10.45
N ALA A 118 -8.92 2.69 -10.24
CA ALA A 118 -10.01 1.94 -9.60
C ALA A 118 -10.25 2.39 -8.15
N LEU A 119 -9.19 2.71 -7.40
CA LEU A 119 -9.31 3.28 -6.06
C LEU A 119 -9.91 4.68 -6.09
N TRP A 120 -9.50 5.52 -7.04
CA TRP A 120 -10.04 6.88 -7.19
C TRP A 120 -11.55 6.87 -7.42
N ALA A 121 -12.09 5.90 -8.16
CA ALA A 121 -13.53 5.75 -8.35
C ALA A 121 -14.31 5.66 -7.03
N GLN A 122 -13.70 5.13 -5.97
CA GLN A 122 -14.26 5.04 -4.61
C GLN A 122 -14.04 6.32 -3.78
N LEU A 123 -12.98 7.07 -4.08
CA LEU A 123 -12.59 8.27 -3.35
C LEU A 123 -13.21 9.56 -3.91
N ARG A 124 -13.55 9.60 -5.20
CA ARG A 124 -13.97 10.81 -5.92
C ARG A 124 -15.26 11.47 -5.41
N THR A 125 -16.07 10.75 -4.63
CA THR A 125 -17.31 11.27 -4.05
C THR A 125 -17.08 11.98 -2.70
N THR A 126 -15.87 11.87 -2.16
CA THR A 126 -15.48 12.56 -0.93
C THR A 126 -15.05 13.98 -1.27
N ASP A 127 -15.46 14.95 -0.44
CA ASP A 127 -14.88 16.29 -0.49
C ASP A 127 -13.44 16.25 0.06
N TRP A 128 -12.50 16.66 -0.79
CA TRP A 128 -11.07 16.66 -0.52
C TRP A 128 -10.53 18.05 -0.22
N GLN A 129 -11.35 19.11 -0.29
CA GLN A 129 -10.89 20.48 -0.08
C GLN A 129 -10.27 20.67 1.31
N GLY A 130 -8.98 20.98 1.35
CA GLY A 130 -8.20 21.17 2.59
C GLY A 130 -7.95 19.88 3.39
N ALA A 131 -8.35 18.72 2.87
CA ALA A 131 -8.11 17.44 3.54
C ALA A 131 -6.64 17.03 3.41
N ARG A 132 -6.06 16.53 4.51
CA ARG A 132 -4.70 15.99 4.50
C ARG A 132 -4.68 14.52 4.13
N VAL A 133 -3.85 14.18 3.17
CA VAL A 133 -3.66 12.82 2.68
C VAL A 133 -2.17 12.46 2.70
N LEU A 134 -1.86 11.27 3.21
CA LEU A 134 -0.52 10.71 3.17
C LEU A 134 -0.47 9.56 2.18
N VAL A 135 0.47 9.57 1.23
CA VAL A 135 0.73 8.46 0.32
C VAL A 135 1.97 7.67 0.80
N VAL A 136 1.76 6.42 1.19
CA VAL A 136 2.81 5.48 1.59
C VAL A 136 3.20 4.62 0.39
N ARG A 137 4.48 4.67 0.01
CA ARG A 137 4.99 4.09 -1.23
C ARG A 137 6.43 3.59 -1.10
N GLY A 138 6.94 2.99 -2.19
CA GLY A 138 8.37 2.74 -2.35
C GLY A 138 9.11 3.94 -2.95
N ASP A 139 10.38 3.72 -3.24
CA ASP A 139 11.24 4.66 -3.96
C ASP A 139 10.80 4.80 -5.43
N GLY A 140 9.94 5.80 -5.67
CA GLY A 140 9.33 6.06 -6.97
C GLY A 140 7.90 5.51 -7.10
N GLY A 141 7.41 5.37 -8.33
CA GLY A 141 6.03 4.98 -8.63
C GLY A 141 5.26 6.09 -9.36
N ARG A 142 3.99 5.83 -9.66
CA ARG A 142 3.13 6.81 -10.34
C ARG A 142 2.67 7.89 -9.36
N GLU A 143 2.76 9.15 -9.78
CA GLU A 143 2.21 10.29 -9.02
C GLU A 143 0.70 10.50 -9.24
N TRP A 144 0.12 9.82 -10.23
CA TRP A 144 -1.25 10.07 -10.72
C TRP A 144 -2.31 10.21 -9.61
N LEU A 145 -2.34 9.33 -8.61
CA LEU A 145 -3.34 9.41 -7.54
C LEU A 145 -3.08 10.59 -6.61
N ALA A 146 -1.81 10.87 -6.31
CA ALA A 146 -1.43 12.01 -5.49
C ALA A 146 -1.81 13.32 -6.20
N ASP A 147 -1.51 13.43 -7.49
CA ASP A 147 -1.86 14.60 -8.30
C ASP A 147 -3.37 14.76 -8.46
N THR A 148 -4.10 13.65 -8.63
CA THR A 148 -5.56 13.67 -8.71
C THR A 148 -6.19 14.15 -7.40
N LEU A 149 -5.68 13.68 -6.25
CA LEU A 149 -6.12 14.17 -4.93
C LEU A 149 -5.80 15.65 -4.72
N ARG A 150 -4.60 16.11 -5.13
CA ARG A 150 -4.24 17.54 -5.09
C ARG A 150 -5.18 18.38 -5.97
N ALA A 151 -5.47 17.92 -7.18
CA ALA A 151 -6.40 18.58 -8.10
C ALA A 151 -7.83 18.64 -7.53
N ALA A 152 -8.21 17.68 -6.68
CA ALA A 152 -9.45 17.69 -5.93
C ALA A 152 -9.42 18.54 -4.64
N GLY A 153 -8.30 19.23 -4.36
CA GLY A 153 -8.17 20.18 -3.25
C GLY A 153 -7.48 19.64 -1.98
N ALA A 154 -6.96 18.40 -2.01
CA ALA A 154 -6.26 17.83 -0.85
C ALA A 154 -4.82 18.35 -0.71
N GLU A 155 -4.36 18.44 0.55
CA GLU A 155 -2.96 18.56 0.91
C GLU A 155 -2.32 17.17 0.92
N VAL A 156 -1.54 16.83 -0.12
CA VAL A 156 -1.00 15.48 -0.30
C VAL A 156 0.50 15.41 -0.02
N GLY A 157 0.85 14.76 1.10
CA GLY A 157 2.22 14.35 1.43
C GLY A 157 2.52 12.92 0.99
N ALA A 158 3.80 12.55 0.97
CA ALA A 158 4.23 11.19 0.68
C ALA A 158 5.36 10.74 1.59
N VAL A 159 5.42 9.45 1.90
CA VAL A 159 6.51 8.82 2.65
C VAL A 159 6.96 7.55 1.96
N CYS A 160 8.28 7.39 1.86
CA CYS A 160 8.92 6.20 1.30
C CYS A 160 9.12 5.16 2.41
N ALA A 161 8.32 4.10 2.42
CA ALA A 161 8.36 3.05 3.45
C ALA A 161 9.36 1.93 3.12
N TYR A 162 9.86 1.87 1.88
CA TYR A 162 10.82 0.86 1.45
C TYR A 162 11.56 1.28 0.18
N ARG A 163 12.71 0.66 -0.06
CA ARG A 163 13.46 0.81 -1.32
C ARG A 163 13.44 -0.47 -2.13
N ARG A 164 13.39 -0.36 -3.46
CA ARG A 164 13.58 -1.49 -4.38
C ARG A 164 15.06 -1.59 -4.76
N ALA A 165 15.61 -2.79 -4.67
CA ALA A 165 16.98 -3.08 -5.08
C ALA A 165 17.03 -4.36 -5.92
N PRO A 166 18.11 -4.58 -6.69
CA PRO A 166 18.42 -5.91 -7.20
C PRO A 166 18.55 -6.91 -6.04
N PRO A 167 18.07 -8.16 -6.20
CA PRO A 167 18.29 -9.22 -5.22
C PRO A 167 19.79 -9.54 -5.09
N ARG A 168 20.20 -9.96 -3.88
CA ARG A 168 21.58 -10.41 -3.57
C ARG A 168 21.75 -11.90 -3.80
#